data_AF-A0A0G1P781-F1
#
_entry.id   AF-A0A0G1P781-F1
#
_cell.length_a   1.000
_cell.length_b   1.000
_cell.length_c   1.000
_cell.angle_alpha   90.00
_cell.angle_beta   90.00
_cell.angle_gamma   90.00
#
_symmetry.space_group_name_H-M   'P 1'
#
loop_
_entity.id
_entity.type
_entity.pdbx_description
1 polymer ?
#
loop_
_entity_poly.entity_id
_entity_poly.type
_entity_poly.pdbx_seq_one_letter_code
_entity_poly.pdbx_strand_id
1 'polypeptide(L)'
;MKKAFTLIELLIYMGLVGLFLVVLTNMLATILETQEESAAASLVDIDGRYILSRIAYDANIMVLTPQAYSLVEGNLLAGGVRLNSYDSVISEWSVTRVDDTARVSFTVASGDRSRAFSTAVGLR
;
A
#
# COMPACT_ATOMS: atom_id res chain seq x y z
N MET A 1 27.19 -44.87 -36.72
CA MET A 1 27.60 -43.56 -37.27
C MET A 1 27.15 -42.45 -36.32
N LYS A 2 28.07 -41.68 -35.72
CA LYS A 2 27.71 -40.54 -34.85
C LYS A 2 27.46 -39.33 -35.77
N LYS A 3 26.23 -38.81 -35.80
CA LYS A 3 25.92 -37.58 -36.53
C LYS A 3 26.56 -36.40 -35.81
N ALA A 4 27.48 -35.71 -36.48
CA ALA A 4 28.04 -34.45 -35.99
C ALA A 4 26.97 -33.36 -36.13
N PHE A 5 26.78 -32.58 -35.07
CA PHE A 5 25.84 -31.47 -35.05
C PHE A 5 26.35 -30.33 -35.93
N THR A 6 25.47 -29.74 -36.73
CA THR A 6 25.88 -28.67 -37.65
C THR A 6 25.89 -27.33 -36.93
N LEU A 7 26.76 -26.43 -37.39
CA LEU A 7 26.85 -25.05 -36.86
C LEU A 7 25.52 -24.29 -37.04
N ILE A 8 24.79 -24.56 -38.13
CA ILE A 8 23.49 -23.95 -38.39
C ILE A 8 22.42 -24.43 -37.41
N GLU A 9 22.38 -25.72 -37.08
CA GLU A 9 21.48 -26.24 -36.03
C GLU A 9 21.78 -25.54 -34.70
N LEU A 10 23.05 -25.41 -34.32
CA LEU A 10 23.46 -24.71 -33.09
C LEU A 10 22.97 -23.26 -33.04
N LEU A 11 23.14 -22.52 -34.13
CA LEU A 11 22.70 -21.13 -34.22
C LEU A 11 21.17 -21.01 -34.10
N ILE A 12 20.43 -21.94 -34.70
CA ILE A 12 18.97 -21.99 -34.59
C ILE A 12 18.56 -22.24 -33.14
N TYR A 13 19.17 -23.21 -32.45
CA TYR A 13 18.85 -23.46 -31.04
C TYR A 13 19.20 -22.29 -30.14
N MET A 14 20.37 -21.65 -30.34
CA MET A 14 20.75 -20.46 -29.57
C MET A 14 19.78 -19.30 -29.81
N GLY A 15 19.34 -19.08 -31.05
CA GLY A 15 18.34 -18.06 -31.38
C GLY A 15 16.98 -18.34 -30.73
N LEU A 16 16.52 -19.60 -30.77
CA LEU A 16 15.29 -20.01 -30.10
C LEU A 16 15.36 -19.86 -28.58
N VAL A 17 16.49 -20.23 -27.97
CA VAL A 17 16.73 -20.04 -26.53
C VAL A 17 16.77 -18.56 -26.18
N GLY A 18 17.43 -17.73 -26.99
CA GLY A 18 17.46 -16.29 -26.80
C GLY A 18 16.06 -15.67 -26.83
N LEU A 19 15.25 -16.01 -27.84
CA LEU A 19 13.86 -15.57 -27.94
C LEU A 19 13.04 -16.02 -26.72
N PHE A 20 13.21 -17.28 -26.32
CA PHE A 20 12.53 -17.83 -25.15
C PHE A 20 12.88 -17.07 -23.86
N LEU A 21 14.17 -16.78 -23.64
CA LEU A 21 14.63 -16.01 -22.47
C LEU A 21 14.07 -14.58 -22.47
N VAL A 22 13.98 -13.93 -23.63
CA VAL A 22 13.36 -12.60 -23.74
C VAL A 22 11.88 -12.66 -23.33
N VAL A 23 11.14 -13.66 -23.82
CA VAL A 23 9.72 -13.85 -23.43
C VAL A 23 9.59 -14.09 -21.93
N LEU A 24 10.39 -14.98 -21.35
CA LEU A 24 10.38 -15.25 -19.91
C LEU A 24 10.70 -14.00 -19.09
N THR A 25 11.68 -13.20 -19.52
CA THR A 25 12.08 -11.98 -18.81
C THR A 25 10.97 -10.95 -18.81
N ASN A 26 10.32 -10.75 -19.96
CA ASN A 26 9.19 -9.83 -20.07
C ASN A 26 8.00 -10.29 -19.21
N MET A 27 7.70 -11.59 -19.21
CA MET A 27 6.64 -12.14 -18.35
C MET A 27 6.97 -11.93 -16.87
N LEU A 28 8.22 -12.16 -16.46
CA LEU A 28 8.66 -11.94 -15.09
C LEU A 28 8.50 -10.46 -14.67
N ALA A 29 8.92 -9.52 -15.53
CA ALA A 29 8.79 -8.10 -15.26
C ALA A 29 7.31 -7.70 -15.03
N THR A 30 6.42 -8.13 -15.92
CA THR A 30 4.98 -7.86 -15.79
C THR A 30 4.37 -8.48 -14.52
N ILE A 31 4.79 -9.69 -14.15
CA ILE A 31 4.33 -10.35 -12.93
C ILE A 31 4.77 -9.57 -11.68
N LEU A 32 6.00 -9.07 -11.66
CA LEU A 32 6.52 -8.29 -10.53
C LEU A 32 5.78 -6.96 -10.39
N GLU A 33 5.58 -6.23 -11.49
CA GLU A 33 4.83 -4.98 -11.51
C GLU A 33 3.39 -5.18 -11.01
N THR A 34 2.71 -6.23 -11.49
CA THR A 34 1.34 -6.55 -11.04
C THR A 34 1.29 -6.89 -9.55
N GLN A 35 2.32 -7.57 -9.02
CA GLN A 35 2.40 -7.90 -7.60
C GLN A 35 2.62 -6.66 -6.74
N GLU A 36 3.51 -5.75 -7.14
CA GLU A 36 3.73 -4.49 -6.43
C GLU A 36 2.47 -3.62 -6.39
N GLU A 37 1.77 -3.50 -7.53
CA GLU A 37 0.51 -2.75 -7.61
C GLU A 37 -0.59 -3.36 -6.72
N SER A 38 -0.66 -4.70 -6.66
CA SER A 38 -1.60 -5.43 -5.81
C SER A 38 -1.27 -5.27 -4.33
N ALA A 39 0.02 -5.30 -3.97
CA ALA A 39 0.48 -5.07 -2.60
C ALA A 39 0.15 -3.65 -2.14
N ALA A 40 0.47 -2.64 -2.96
CA ALA A 40 0.13 -1.24 -2.70
C ALA A 40 -1.37 -1.02 -2.50
N ALA A 41 -2.21 -1.61 -3.37
CA ALA A 41 -3.67 -1.52 -3.25
C ALA A 41 -4.19 -2.17 -1.96
N SER A 42 -3.62 -3.31 -1.57
CA SER A 42 -3.98 -4.01 -0.34
C SER A 42 -3.57 -3.23 0.90
N LEU A 43 -2.35 -2.66 0.92
CA LEU A 43 -1.85 -1.86 2.03
C LEU A 43 -2.72 -0.64 2.31
N VAL A 44 -3.13 0.07 1.27
CA VAL A 44 -4.03 1.24 1.41
C VAL A 44 -5.35 0.86 2.09
N ASP A 45 -5.95 -0.30 1.75
CA ASP A 45 -7.19 -0.76 2.38
C ASP A 45 -6.98 -1.28 3.81
N ILE A 46 -5.91 -2.05 4.04
CA ILE A 46 -5.57 -2.59 5.37
C ILE A 46 -5.29 -1.47 6.36
N ASP A 47 -4.39 -0.55 6.02
CA ASP A 47 -4.00 0.55 6.90
C ASP A 47 -5.19 1.50 7.15
N GLY A 48 -5.96 1.81 6.11
CA GLY A 48 -7.16 2.63 6.24
C GLY A 48 -8.18 2.02 7.20
N ARG A 49 -8.48 0.72 7.05
CA ARG A 49 -9.39 0.01 7.98
C ARG A 49 -8.83 -0.08 9.39
N TYR A 50 -7.53 -0.36 9.53
CA TYR A 50 -6.89 -0.44 10.83
C TYR A 50 -6.97 0.91 11.56
N ILE A 51 -6.60 2.01 10.91
CA ILE A 51 -6.69 3.36 11.46
C ILE A 51 -8.13 3.70 11.85
N LEU A 52 -9.12 3.43 10.98
CA LEU A 52 -10.54 3.65 11.30
C LEU A 52 -11.00 2.83 12.51
N SER A 53 -10.59 1.57 12.61
CA SER A 53 -10.93 0.71 13.74
C SER A 53 -10.31 1.23 15.05
N ARG A 54 -9.08 1.73 14.98
CA ARG A 54 -8.37 2.31 16.12
C ARG A 54 -9.02 3.61 16.57
N ILE A 55 -9.42 4.48 15.65
CA ILE A 55 -10.15 5.72 15.95
C ILE A 55 -11.50 5.40 16.60
N ALA A 56 -12.21 4.38 16.12
CA ALA A 56 -13.47 3.95 16.71
C ALA A 56 -13.30 3.41 18.13
N TYR A 57 -12.20 2.71 18.40
CA TYR A 57 -11.84 2.27 19.76
C TYR A 57 -11.50 3.46 20.67
N ASP A 58 -10.76 4.44 20.16
CA ASP A 58 -10.35 5.65 20.88
C ASP A 58 -11.38 6.79 20.79
N ALA A 59 -12.64 6.53 20.40
CA ALA A 59 -13.65 7.56 20.09
C ALA A 59 -13.83 8.60 21.21
N ASN A 60 -13.89 8.15 22.46
CA ASN A 60 -14.02 9.05 23.60
C ASN A 60 -12.81 9.98 23.75
N ILE A 61 -11.60 9.45 23.59
CA ILE A 61 -10.35 10.22 23.66
C ILE A 61 -10.27 11.17 22.46
N MET A 62 -10.73 10.75 21.28
CA MET A 62 -10.73 11.57 20.08
C MET A 62 -11.61 12.82 20.22
N VAL A 63 -12.81 12.67 20.82
CA VAL A 63 -13.72 13.81 21.03
C VAL A 63 -13.23 14.73 22.15
N LEU A 64 -12.67 14.18 23.23
CA LEU A 64 -12.23 14.94 24.41
C LEU A 64 -10.84 15.56 24.24
N THR A 65 -9.96 14.94 23.46
CA THR A 65 -8.57 15.36 23.23
C THR A 65 -8.13 15.10 21.77
N PRO A 66 -8.51 15.95 20.81
CA PRO A 66 -8.18 15.77 19.40
C PRO A 66 -6.67 15.75 19.08
N GLN A 67 -5.83 16.30 19.97
CA GLN A 67 -4.37 16.29 19.83
C GLN A 67 -3.70 14.96 20.24
N ALA A 68 -4.47 13.92 20.59
CA ALA A 68 -3.94 12.59 20.88
C ALA A 68 -3.26 11.93 19.66
N TYR A 69 -3.58 12.42 18.45
CA TYR A 69 -2.98 11.99 17.20
C TYR A 69 -2.12 13.09 16.61
N SER A 70 -0.96 12.71 16.06
CA SER A 70 -0.08 13.62 15.35
C SER A 70 0.36 13.01 14.03
N LEU A 71 0.52 13.87 13.02
CA LEU A 71 1.09 13.48 11.73
C LEU A 71 2.54 13.97 11.69
N VAL A 72 3.50 13.05 11.59
CA VAL A 72 4.93 13.37 11.51
C VAL A 72 5.51 12.67 10.29
N GLU A 73 5.95 13.44 9.30
CA GLU A 73 6.58 12.93 8.07
C GLU A 73 5.75 11.85 7.36
N GLY A 74 4.42 12.07 7.27
CA GLY A 74 3.51 11.11 6.66
C GLY A 74 3.17 9.91 7.53
N ASN A 75 3.62 9.86 8.79
CA ASN A 75 3.26 8.80 9.73
C ASN A 75 2.21 9.33 10.71
N LEU A 76 1.10 8.60 10.85
CA LEU A 76 0.10 8.91 11.87
C LEU A 76 0.52 8.23 13.17
N LEU A 77 0.70 9.02 14.23
CA LEU A 77 1.07 8.53 15.54
C LEU A 77 -0.07 8.73 16.53
N ALA A 78 -0.27 7.75 17.41
CA ALA A 78 -1.10 7.88 18.60
C ALA A 78 -0.24 7.54 19.82
N GLY A 79 -0.06 8.50 20.74
CA GLY A 79 0.80 8.30 21.91
C GLY A 79 2.25 7.97 21.57
N GLY A 80 2.77 8.48 20.44
CA GLY A 80 4.13 8.19 19.95
C GLY A 80 4.29 6.87 19.20
N VAL A 81 3.21 6.07 19.06
CA VAL A 81 3.23 4.82 18.28
C VAL A 81 2.67 5.07 16.89
N ARG A 82 3.41 4.67 15.85
CA ARG A 82 2.96 4.75 14.47
C ARG A 82 1.83 3.75 14.18
N LEU A 83 0.81 4.20 13.46
CA LEU A 83 -0.37 3.41 13.10
C LEU A 83 -0.37 2.88 11.67
N ASN A 84 0.34 3.54 10.74
CA ASN A 84 0.48 3.09 9.36
C ASN A 84 1.72 2.18 9.17
N SER A 85 1.72 1.44 8.06
CA SER A 85 2.83 0.60 7.63
C SER A 85 4.04 1.44 7.18
N TYR A 86 5.22 0.83 7.02
CA TYR A 86 6.43 1.54 6.53
C TYR A 86 6.27 2.00 5.07
N ASP A 87 5.55 1.22 4.27
CA ASP A 87 5.39 1.45 2.83
C ASP A 87 4.14 2.29 2.50
N SER A 88 3.53 2.91 3.52
CA SER A 88 2.39 3.79 3.37
C SER A 88 2.63 5.14 4.04
N VAL A 89 2.01 6.16 3.48
CA VAL A 89 2.03 7.53 4.00
C VAL A 89 0.61 8.01 4.21
N ILE A 90 0.41 8.72 5.31
CA ILE A 90 -0.82 9.39 5.66
C ILE A 90 -0.68 10.87 5.31
N SER A 91 -1.71 11.40 4.65
CA SER A 91 -1.83 12.82 4.35
C SER A 91 -3.24 13.31 4.67
N GLU A 92 -3.43 14.63 4.63
CA GLU A 92 -4.75 15.25 4.81
C GLU A 92 -5.45 14.86 6.12
N TRP A 93 -4.68 14.53 7.16
CA TRP A 93 -5.21 14.19 8.47
C TRP A 93 -5.96 15.39 9.05
N SER A 94 -7.22 15.18 9.38
CA SER A 94 -8.09 16.19 9.96
C SER A 94 -9.06 15.58 10.95
N VAL A 95 -9.21 16.24 12.10
CA VAL A 95 -10.21 15.91 13.12
C VAL A 95 -10.99 17.17 13.43
N THR A 96 -12.29 17.15 13.16
CA THR A 96 -13.20 18.26 13.44
C THR A 96 -14.27 17.79 14.39
N ARG A 97 -14.32 18.38 15.58
CA ARG A 97 -15.41 18.14 16.53
C ARG A 97 -16.69 18.83 16.03
N VAL A 98 -17.80 18.10 16.06
CA VAL A 98 -19.16 18.55 15.79
C VAL A 98 -20.03 18.03 16.93
N ASP A 99 -20.38 18.90 17.87
CA ASP A 99 -21.11 18.55 19.10
C ASP A 99 -20.44 17.42 19.89
N ASP A 100 -21.13 16.29 20.05
CA ASP A 100 -20.66 15.08 20.74
C ASP A 100 -20.00 14.08 19.78
N THR A 101 -19.72 14.50 18.55
CA THR A 101 -19.03 13.69 17.54
C THR A 101 -17.72 14.33 17.08
N ALA A 102 -16.76 13.52 16.66
CA ALA A 102 -15.57 13.92 15.95
C ALA A 102 -15.63 13.33 14.54
N ARG A 103 -15.57 14.19 13.53
CA ARG A 103 -15.39 13.80 12.13
C ARG A 103 -13.90 13.68 11.88
N VAL A 104 -13.47 12.54 11.39
CA VAL A 104 -12.08 12.24 11.08
C VAL A 104 -11.96 11.94 9.61
N SER A 105 -10.98 12.58 8.96
CA SER A 105 -10.66 12.35 7.55
C SER A 105 -9.14 12.25 7.37
N PHE A 106 -8.72 11.40 6.45
CA PHE A 106 -7.31 11.23 6.07
C PHE A 106 -7.19 10.50 4.75
N THR A 107 -6.03 10.62 4.12
CA THR A 107 -5.69 9.91 2.89
C THR A 107 -4.51 8.97 3.16
N VAL A 108 -4.62 7.73 2.71
CA VAL A 108 -3.54 6.74 2.75
C VAL A 108 -3.00 6.56 1.34
N ALA A 109 -1.69 6.65 1.15
CA ALA A 109 -1.03 6.36 -0.12
C ALA A 109 0.10 5.34 0.06
N SER A 110 0.27 4.45 -0.92
CA SER A 110 1.36 3.47 -1.01
C SER A 110 1.66 3.22 -2.49
N GLY A 111 2.91 3.39 -2.90
CA GLY A 111 3.28 3.41 -4.33
C GLY A 111 2.40 4.38 -5.13
N ASP A 112 1.84 3.92 -6.24
CA ASP A 112 0.92 4.69 -7.10
C ASP A 112 -0.56 4.61 -6.67
N ARG A 113 -0.85 3.98 -5.51
CA ARG A 113 -2.20 3.84 -4.98
C ARG A 113 -2.45 4.84 -3.86
N SER A 114 -3.62 5.46 -3.87
CA SER A 114 -4.07 6.37 -2.81
C SER A 114 -5.57 6.27 -2.60
N ARG A 115 -6.03 6.43 -1.35
CA ARG A 115 -7.45 6.45 -1.00
C ARG A 115 -7.73 7.35 0.19
N ALA A 116 -8.77 8.17 0.06
CA ALA A 116 -9.30 8.96 1.15
C ALA A 116 -10.30 8.16 1.99
N PHE A 117 -10.23 8.36 3.30
CA PHE A 117 -11.12 7.78 4.30
C PHE A 117 -11.76 8.89 5.12
N SER A 118 -13.02 8.72 5.47
CA SER A 118 -13.73 9.64 6.35
C SER A 118 -14.73 8.88 7.22
N THR A 119 -14.79 9.22 8.50
CA THR A 119 -15.73 8.64 9.45
C THR A 119 -16.16 9.67 10.50
N ALA A 120 -17.26 9.39 11.19
CA ALA A 120 -17.68 10.13 12.38
C ALA A 120 -17.73 9.18 13.56
N VAL A 121 -17.07 9.56 14.66
CA VAL A 121 -17.11 8.82 15.94
C VAL A 121 -17.76 9.71 16.99
N GLY A 122 -18.64 9.13 17.81
CA GLY A 122 -19.37 9.87 18.84
C GLY A 122 -18.99 9.42 20.25
N LEU A 123 -19.21 10.31 21.22
CA LEU A 123 -19.31 9.94 22.62
C LEU A 123 -20.53 9.03 22.78
N ARG A 124 -20.33 7.84 23.34
CA ARG A 124 -21.42 6.97 23.77
C ARG A 124 -21.81 7.27 25.20
#